data_AF-A0A5B2Z6J8-F1
#
_entry.id   AF-A0A5B2Z6J8-F1
#
_cell.length_a   1.000
_cell.length_b   1.000
_cell.length_c   1.000
_cell.angle_alpha   90.00
_cell.angle_beta   90.00
_cell.angle_gamma   90.00
#
_symmetry.space_group_name_H-M   'P 1'
#
loop_
_entity.id
_entity.type
_entity.pdbx_description
1 polymer ?
#
loop_
_entity_poly.entity_id
_entity_poly.type
_entity_poly.pdbx_seq_one_letter_code
_entity_poly.pdbx_strand_id
1 'polypeptide(L)'
;MGSRIPYEIKIKVRDQWFLGLPRDVIASCNGIGCGSVTRIINYWGSTEVPDIDLLRGVAVQIRNEGLTLNKVAYGIRIHNYLLQMGSSEAEMDRLLREIDVHSFKTNQTFHDFVMQIHEVHGFARRLGISIHQVPEYIADKKKEIQTLENRLRELNHLILQKEIESRRFR
;
A
#
# COMPACT_ATOMS: atom_id res chain seq x y z
N MET A 1 -28.70 40.59 31.86
CA MET A 1 -29.54 39.44 31.50
C MET A 1 -29.36 39.21 30.00
N GLY A 2 -28.80 38.07 29.60
CA GLY A 2 -28.42 37.83 28.20
C GLY A 2 -29.60 37.38 27.35
N SER A 3 -29.90 38.13 26.28
CA SER A 3 -30.88 37.79 25.25
C SER A 3 -30.62 36.38 24.70
N ARG A 4 -31.69 35.63 24.38
CA ARG A 4 -31.56 34.30 23.77
C ARG A 4 -30.83 34.42 22.42
N ILE A 5 -29.71 33.72 22.28
CA ILE A 5 -28.94 33.72 21.02
C ILE A 5 -29.79 33.06 19.91
N PRO A 6 -30.02 33.76 18.78
CA PRO A 6 -30.74 33.23 17.63
C PRO A 6 -30.13 31.93 17.09
N TYR A 7 -30.97 31.03 16.56
CA TYR A 7 -30.52 29.73 16.04
C TYR A 7 -29.51 29.86 14.90
N GLU A 8 -29.69 30.81 13.99
CA GLU A 8 -28.76 31.08 12.89
C GLU A 8 -27.34 31.41 13.37
N ILE A 9 -27.21 32.14 14.48
CA ILE A 9 -25.89 32.40 15.07
C ILE A 9 -25.28 31.10 15.62
N LYS A 10 -26.09 30.20 16.19
CA LYS A 10 -25.60 28.91 16.68
C LYS A 10 -25.11 28.01 15.54
N ILE A 11 -25.76 28.02 14.38
CA ILE A 11 -25.29 27.33 13.17
C ILE A 11 -23.96 27.92 12.71
N LYS A 12 -23.87 29.25 12.58
CA LYS A 12 -22.61 29.92 12.17
C LYS A 12 -21.45 29.59 13.10
N VAL A 13 -21.69 29.62 14.41
CA VAL A 13 -20.69 29.24 15.42
C VAL A 13 -20.22 27.80 15.22
N ARG A 14 -21.13 26.86 14.97
CA ARG A 14 -20.81 25.45 14.71
C ARG A 14 -19.96 25.30 13.45
N ASP A 15 -20.36 25.92 12.34
CA ASP A 15 -19.66 25.78 11.06
C ASP A 15 -18.26 26.41 11.14
N GLN A 16 -18.13 27.57 11.78
CA GLN A 16 -16.84 28.20 12.07
C GLN A 16 -15.97 27.38 13.03
N TRP A 17 -16.58 26.64 13.96
CA TRP A 17 -15.87 25.71 14.82
C TRP A 17 -15.26 24.56 14.01
N PHE A 18 -16.00 23.98 13.06
CA PHE A 18 -15.47 22.95 12.16
C PHE A 18 -14.40 23.47 11.21
N LEU A 19 -14.47 24.75 10.83
CA LEU A 19 -13.40 25.43 10.10
C LEU A 19 -12.13 25.65 10.96
N GLY A 20 -12.10 25.22 12.22
CA GLY A 20 -10.90 25.30 13.04
C GLY A 20 -10.56 26.73 13.48
N LEU A 21 -11.51 27.68 13.42
CA LEU A 21 -11.27 29.05 13.84
C LEU A 21 -11.14 29.17 15.37
N PRO A 22 -10.25 30.01 15.91
CA PRO A 22 -10.13 30.20 17.36
C PRO A 22 -11.43 30.69 18.02
N ARG A 23 -11.67 30.30 19.28
CA ARG A 23 -12.92 30.59 20.00
C ARG A 23 -13.21 32.09 20.12
N ASP A 24 -12.18 32.87 20.41
CA ASP A 24 -12.22 34.33 20.52
C ASP A 24 -12.52 35.00 19.18
N VAL A 25 -11.96 34.48 18.08
CA VAL A 25 -12.29 34.92 16.72
C VAL A 25 -13.76 34.64 16.40
N ILE A 26 -14.26 33.43 16.71
CA ILE A 26 -15.67 33.06 16.52
C ILE A 26 -16.59 33.97 17.34
N ALA A 27 -16.23 34.24 18.59
CA ALA A 27 -16.96 35.13 19.48
C ALA A 27 -17.06 36.55 18.89
N SER A 28 -15.93 37.10 18.44
CA SER A 28 -15.85 38.42 17.79
C SER A 28 -16.68 38.48 16.49
N CYS A 29 -16.54 37.49 15.60
CA CYS A 29 -17.26 37.45 14.32
C CYS A 29 -18.79 37.40 14.46
N ASN A 30 -19.30 36.89 15.58
CA ASN A 30 -20.75 36.77 15.82
C ASN A 30 -21.29 37.75 16.86
N GLY A 31 -20.45 38.64 17.42
CA GLY A 31 -20.86 39.59 18.46
C GLY A 31 -21.35 38.92 19.74
N ILE A 32 -20.79 37.76 20.10
CA ILE A 32 -21.16 37.01 21.31
C ILE A 32 -19.96 36.83 22.23
N GLY A 33 -20.20 36.49 23.50
CA GLY A 33 -19.11 36.17 24.44
C GLY A 33 -18.51 34.78 24.20
N CYS A 34 -17.22 34.60 24.52
CA CYS A 34 -16.53 33.31 24.44
C CYS A 34 -17.25 32.19 25.22
N GLY A 35 -17.84 32.52 26.38
CA GLY A 35 -18.64 31.56 27.16
C GLY A 35 -19.92 31.09 26.45
N SER A 36 -20.49 31.93 25.58
CA SER A 36 -21.61 31.56 24.72
C SER A 36 -21.19 30.61 23.62
N VAL A 37 -20.01 30.83 23.01
CA VAL A 37 -19.42 29.89 22.04
C VAL A 37 -19.25 28.52 22.67
N THR A 38 -18.59 28.43 23.83
CA THR A 38 -18.41 27.16 24.55
C THR A 38 -19.75 26.48 24.83
N ARG A 39 -20.76 27.22 25.29
CA ARG A 39 -22.08 26.65 25.58
C ARG A 39 -22.77 26.11 24.32
N ILE A 40 -22.64 26.80 23.19
CA ILE A 40 -23.20 26.37 21.90
C ILE A 40 -22.51 25.08 21.46
N ILE A 41 -21.18 25.02 21.48
CA ILE A 41 -20.41 23.83 21.08
C ILE A 41 -20.71 22.64 21.99
N ASN A 42 -20.75 22.84 23.31
CA ASN A 42 -21.11 21.77 24.25
C ASN A 42 -22.52 21.23 23.99
N TYR A 43 -23.47 22.12 23.68
CA TYR A 43 -24.83 21.71 23.33
C TYR A 43 -24.83 20.79 22.10
N TRP A 44 -24.18 21.20 21.00
CA TRP A 44 -24.09 20.36 19.79
C TRP A 44 -23.34 19.05 20.07
N GLY A 45 -22.26 19.10 20.84
CA GLY A 45 -21.47 17.94 21.26
C GLY A 45 -22.28 16.90 22.03
N SER A 46 -23.24 17.35 22.85
CA SER A 46 -24.11 16.47 23.63
C SER A 46 -25.37 15.98 22.91
N THR A 47 -25.75 16.58 21.78
CA THR A 47 -27.07 16.34 21.16
C THR A 47 -27.01 15.80 19.75
N GLU A 48 -26.13 16.34 18.90
CA GLU A 48 -26.16 16.06 17.46
C GLU A 48 -24.84 15.55 16.91
N VAL A 49 -23.73 16.07 17.41
CA VAL A 49 -22.39 15.74 16.89
C VAL A 49 -21.51 15.28 18.04
N PRO A 50 -21.57 13.98 18.41
CA PRO A 50 -20.60 13.40 19.32
C PRO A 50 -19.17 13.69 18.86
N ASP A 51 -18.28 13.92 19.82
CA ASP A 51 -16.86 14.17 19.57
C ASP A 51 -16.56 15.38 18.67
N ILE A 52 -17.39 16.42 18.73
CA ILE A 52 -17.25 17.66 17.95
C ILE A 52 -15.83 18.26 17.97
N ASP A 53 -15.14 18.19 19.11
CA ASP A 53 -13.78 18.69 19.25
C ASP A 53 -12.73 17.77 18.60
N LEU A 54 -12.94 16.46 18.63
CA LEU A 54 -12.10 15.50 17.90
C LEU A 54 -12.26 15.70 16.40
N LEU A 55 -13.50 15.82 15.92
CA LEU A 55 -13.81 16.09 14.52
C LEU A 55 -13.17 17.40 14.05
N ARG A 56 -13.20 18.45 14.89
CA ARG A 56 -12.46 19.69 14.63
C ARG A 56 -10.96 19.45 14.54
N GLY A 57 -10.38 18.70 15.48
CA GLY A 57 -8.96 18.35 15.47
C GLY A 57 -8.55 17.66 14.18
N VAL A 58 -9.32 16.65 13.76
CA VAL A 58 -9.13 15.92 12.50
C VAL A 58 -9.26 16.86 11.29
N ALA A 59 -10.30 17.70 11.24
CA ALA A 59 -10.50 18.65 10.14
C ALA A 59 -9.35 19.66 10.00
N VAL A 60 -8.84 20.16 11.13
CA VAL A 60 -7.66 21.05 11.16
C VAL A 60 -6.42 20.32 10.68
N GLN A 61 -6.20 19.09 11.13
CA GLN A 61 -5.04 18.29 10.70
C GLN A 61 -5.06 17.99 9.21
N ILE A 62 -6.22 17.56 8.67
CA ILE A 62 -6.43 17.34 7.23
C ILE A 62 -6.04 18.59 6.44
N ARG A 63 -6.50 19.77 6.86
CA ARG A 63 -6.16 21.03 6.20
C ARG A 63 -4.67 21.36 6.29
N ASN A 64 -4.07 21.21 7.47
CA ASN A 64 -2.66 21.55 7.70
C ASN A 64 -1.71 20.65 6.89
N GLU A 65 -2.09 19.38 6.68
CA GLU A 65 -1.34 18.43 5.85
C GLU A 65 -1.66 18.56 4.35
N GLY A 66 -2.53 19.50 3.95
CA GLY A 66 -2.95 19.66 2.55
C GLY A 66 -3.68 18.44 2.00
N LEU A 67 -4.35 17.67 2.87
CA LEU A 67 -5.11 16.50 2.51
C LEU A 67 -6.51 16.90 2.03
N THR A 68 -7.01 16.16 1.05
CA THR A 68 -8.42 16.22 0.64
C THR A 68 -9.19 15.08 1.30
N LEU A 69 -10.51 15.21 1.42
CA LEU A 69 -11.35 14.12 1.94
C LEU A 69 -11.18 12.82 1.12
N ASN A 70 -10.91 12.94 -0.19
CA ASN A 70 -10.61 11.79 -1.04
C ASN A 70 -9.33 11.06 -0.60
N LYS A 71 -8.28 11.79 -0.20
CA LYS A 71 -7.03 11.21 0.35
C LYS A 71 -7.29 10.46 1.67
N VAL A 72 -8.08 11.04 2.56
CA VAL A 72 -8.48 10.38 3.81
C VAL A 72 -9.27 9.11 3.53
N ALA A 73 -10.20 9.16 2.58
CA ALA A 73 -10.97 7.99 2.17
C ALA A 73 -10.09 6.88 1.57
N TYR A 74 -8.99 7.20 0.87
CA TYR A 74 -8.01 6.19 0.45
C TYR A 74 -7.34 5.51 1.64
N GLY A 75 -6.93 6.28 2.66
CA GLY A 75 -6.34 5.72 3.89
C GLY A 75 -7.28 4.73 4.59
N ILE A 76 -8.55 5.08 4.74
CA ILE A 76 -9.57 4.18 5.33
C ILE A 76 -9.74 2.91 4.48
N ARG A 77 -9.77 3.03 3.14
CA ARG A 77 -9.85 1.87 2.24
C ARG A 77 -8.64 0.96 2.38
N ILE A 78 -7.44 1.53 2.47
CA ILE A 78 -6.20 0.75 2.65
C ILE A 78 -6.24 0.02 4.00
N HIS A 79 -6.61 0.69 5.09
CA HIS A 79 -6.77 0.07 6.41
C HIS A 79 -7.72 -1.14 6.36
N ASN A 80 -8.92 -0.95 5.79
CA ASN A 80 -9.90 -2.04 5.67
C ASN A 80 -9.38 -3.20 4.80
N TYR A 81 -8.65 -2.89 3.74
CA TYR A 81 -8.06 -3.92 2.87
C TYR A 81 -6.98 -4.73 3.60
N LEU A 82 -6.15 -4.08 4.42
CA LEU A 82 -5.17 -4.77 5.26
C LEU A 82 -5.85 -5.73 6.24
N LEU A 83 -6.90 -5.27 6.93
CA LEU A 83 -7.68 -6.12 7.84
C LEU A 83 -8.30 -7.33 7.13
N GLN A 84 -8.84 -7.13 5.92
CA GLN A 84 -9.41 -8.22 5.11
C GLN A 84 -8.37 -9.26 4.69
N MET A 85 -7.12 -8.84 4.49
CA MET A 85 -6.00 -9.74 4.21
C MET A 85 -5.43 -10.41 5.47
N GLY A 86 -5.95 -10.09 6.65
CA GLY A 86 -5.42 -10.59 7.93
C GLY A 86 -4.06 -9.97 8.29
N SER A 87 -3.80 -8.74 7.82
CA SER A 87 -2.56 -8.01 8.09
C SER A 87 -2.82 -6.67 8.79
N SER A 88 -1.77 -6.12 9.38
CA SER A 88 -1.78 -4.83 10.09
C SER A 88 -1.00 -3.74 9.34
N GLU A 89 -1.23 -2.47 9.71
CA GLU A 89 -0.47 -1.34 9.18
C GLU A 89 1.02 -1.45 9.52
N ALA A 90 1.35 -2.00 10.68
CA ALA A 90 2.74 -2.20 11.11
C ALA A 90 3.48 -3.23 10.23
N GLU A 91 2.79 -4.31 9.84
CA GLU A 91 3.34 -5.30 8.90
C GLU A 91 3.50 -4.70 7.51
N MET A 92 2.51 -3.92 7.04
CA MET A 92 2.59 -3.24 5.76
C MET A 92 3.74 -2.22 5.72
N ASP A 93 3.92 -1.41 6.78
CA ASP A 93 5.04 -0.47 6.86
C ASP A 93 6.39 -1.19 6.80
N ARG A 94 6.53 -2.31 7.52
CA ARG A 94 7.73 -3.14 7.45
C ARG A 94 7.99 -3.66 6.05
N LEU A 95 6.97 -4.21 5.39
CA LEU A 95 7.08 -4.71 4.02
C LEU A 95 7.49 -3.60 3.04
N LEU A 96 6.87 -2.42 3.12
CA LEU A 96 7.20 -1.29 2.26
C LEU A 96 8.67 -0.85 2.43
N ARG A 97 9.19 -0.84 3.66
CA ARG A 97 10.61 -0.56 3.93
C ARG A 97 11.54 -1.62 3.38
N GLU A 98 11.19 -2.90 3.52
CA GLU A 98 11.96 -4.00 2.96
C GLU A 98 12.03 -3.91 1.43
N ILE A 99 10.91 -3.58 0.79
CA ILE A 99 10.85 -3.38 -0.67
C ILE A 99 11.65 -2.14 -1.07
N ASP A 100 11.61 -1.04 -0.31
CA ASP A 100 12.40 0.16 -0.59
C ASP A 100 13.91 -0.12 -0.51
N VAL A 101 14.36 -0.82 0.54
CA VAL A 101 15.76 -1.26 0.68
C VAL A 101 16.17 -2.20 -0.46
N HIS A 102 15.29 -3.12 -0.85
CA HIS A 102 15.55 -4.01 -1.98
C HIS A 102 15.67 -3.24 -3.30
N SER A 103 14.70 -2.36 -3.57
CA SER A 103 14.61 -1.48 -4.75
C SER A 103 15.88 -0.62 -4.89
N PHE A 104 16.38 -0.07 -3.78
CA PHE A 104 17.65 0.65 -3.74
C PHE A 104 18.84 -0.24 -4.10
N LYS A 105 18.93 -1.46 -3.54
CA LYS A 105 20.03 -2.40 -3.78
C LYS A 105 20.06 -2.93 -5.22
N THR A 106 18.91 -3.10 -5.85
CA THR A 106 18.78 -3.66 -7.19
C THR A 106 18.60 -2.61 -8.28
N ASN A 107 18.53 -1.32 -7.92
CA ASN A 107 18.22 -0.21 -8.81
C ASN A 107 16.92 -0.44 -9.60
N GLN A 108 15.88 -0.88 -8.89
CA GLN A 108 14.56 -1.22 -9.43
C GLN A 108 13.50 -0.39 -8.74
N THR A 109 12.35 -0.22 -9.39
CA THR A 109 11.19 0.43 -8.78
C THR A 109 10.32 -0.58 -8.02
N PHE A 110 9.43 -0.07 -7.16
CA PHE A 110 8.39 -0.89 -6.53
C PHE A 110 7.56 -1.67 -7.58
N HIS A 111 7.26 -1.04 -8.72
CA HIS A 111 6.51 -1.69 -9.79
C HIS A 111 7.28 -2.88 -10.38
N ASP A 112 8.58 -2.71 -10.63
CA ASP A 112 9.43 -3.78 -11.15
C ASP A 112 9.49 -4.97 -10.19
N PHE A 113 9.60 -4.68 -8.88
CA PHE A 113 9.57 -5.72 -7.84
C PHE A 113 8.26 -6.52 -7.86
N VAL A 114 7.12 -5.85 -7.93
CA VAL A 114 5.81 -6.52 -8.02
C VAL A 114 5.69 -7.36 -9.30
N MET A 115 6.18 -6.85 -10.43
CA MET A 115 6.20 -7.59 -11.69
C MET A 115 7.04 -8.86 -11.59
N GLN A 116 8.22 -8.79 -10.97
CA GLN A 116 9.06 -9.97 -10.74
C GLN A 116 8.38 -11.03 -9.87
N ILE A 117 7.67 -10.62 -8.81
CA ILE A 117 6.89 -11.56 -7.99
C ILE A 117 5.88 -12.31 -8.87
N HIS A 118 5.16 -11.59 -9.73
CA HIS A 118 4.20 -12.21 -10.65
C HIS A 118 4.87 -13.13 -11.67
N GLU A 119 6.03 -12.76 -12.20
CA GLU A 119 6.79 -13.58 -13.14
C GLU A 119 7.27 -14.87 -12.51
N VAL A 120 7.88 -14.80 -11.31
CA VAL A 120 8.39 -15.98 -10.61
C VAL A 120 7.23 -16.89 -10.20
N HIS A 121 6.14 -16.33 -9.67
CA HIS A 121 4.94 -17.10 -9.35
C HIS A 121 4.31 -17.74 -10.59
N GLY A 122 4.21 -16.99 -11.70
CA GLY A 122 3.71 -17.47 -12.98
C GLY A 122 4.58 -18.58 -13.57
N PHE A 123 5.90 -18.46 -13.46
CA PHE A 123 6.86 -19.48 -13.87
C PHE A 123 6.68 -20.78 -13.09
N ALA A 124 6.69 -20.71 -11.75
CA ALA A 124 6.49 -21.86 -10.88
C ALA A 124 5.16 -22.57 -11.17
N ARG A 125 4.07 -21.78 -11.30
CA ARG A 125 2.75 -22.29 -11.65
C ARG A 125 2.71 -23.02 -12.99
N ARG A 126 3.34 -22.47 -14.04
CA ARG A 126 3.38 -23.13 -15.36
C ARG A 126 4.13 -24.46 -15.34
N LEU A 127 5.10 -24.60 -14.45
CA LEU A 127 5.84 -25.84 -14.25
C LEU A 127 5.15 -26.81 -13.28
N GLY A 128 4.04 -26.40 -12.65
CA GLY A 128 3.36 -27.21 -11.63
C GLY A 128 4.16 -27.41 -10.34
N ILE A 129 5.10 -26.50 -10.05
CA ILE A 129 5.97 -26.56 -8.87
C ILE A 129 5.71 -25.39 -7.92
N SER A 130 6.15 -25.54 -6.67
CA SER A 130 6.20 -24.44 -5.72
C SER A 130 7.34 -23.47 -6.03
N ILE A 131 7.19 -22.19 -5.69
CA ILE A 131 8.27 -21.19 -5.80
C ILE A 131 9.54 -21.62 -5.03
N HIS A 132 9.37 -22.35 -3.93
CA HIS A 132 10.49 -22.87 -3.13
C HIS A 132 11.28 -23.96 -3.85
N GLN A 133 10.67 -24.65 -4.82
CA GLN A 133 11.29 -25.72 -5.60
C GLN A 133 11.94 -25.21 -6.89
N VAL A 134 11.72 -23.94 -7.26
CA VAL A 134 12.30 -23.33 -8.47
C VAL A 134 13.83 -23.48 -8.51
N PRO A 135 14.59 -23.21 -7.43
CA PRO A 135 16.05 -23.36 -7.46
C PRO A 135 16.50 -24.80 -7.75
N GLU A 136 15.88 -25.78 -7.09
CA GLU A 136 16.18 -27.21 -7.25
C GLU A 136 15.82 -27.69 -8.66
N TYR A 137 14.65 -27.31 -9.15
CA TYR A 137 14.20 -27.62 -10.52
C TYR A 137 15.17 -27.10 -11.58
N ILE A 138 15.66 -25.86 -11.42
CA ILE A 138 16.65 -25.27 -12.33
C ILE A 138 17.97 -26.06 -12.26
N ALA A 139 18.42 -26.44 -11.07
CA ALA A 139 19.65 -27.21 -10.89
C ALA A 139 19.58 -28.59 -11.57
N ASP A 140 18.44 -29.29 -11.42
CA ASP A 140 18.22 -30.59 -12.03
C ASP A 140 18.15 -30.50 -13.55
N LYS A 141 17.44 -29.50 -14.09
CA LYS A 141 17.39 -29.27 -15.54
C LYS A 141 18.75 -28.90 -16.13
N LYS A 142 19.59 -28.14 -15.42
CA LYS A 142 20.98 -27.90 -15.85
C LYS A 142 21.80 -29.19 -15.95
N LYS A 143 21.67 -30.10 -14.97
CA LYS A 143 22.35 -31.41 -15.00
C LYS A 143 21.85 -32.30 -16.15
N GLU A 144 20.54 -32.29 -16.39
CA GLU A 144 19.93 -33.06 -17.48
C GLU A 144 20.44 -32.58 -18.85
N ILE A 145 20.46 -31.25 -19.08
CA ILE A 145 21.02 -30.65 -20.30
C ILE A 145 22.48 -31.07 -20.48
N GLN A 146 23.31 -30.93 -19.44
CA GLN A 146 24.72 -31.31 -19.50
C GLN A 146 24.91 -32.79 -19.87
N THR A 147 24.06 -33.67 -19.32
CA THR A 147 24.11 -35.11 -19.60
C THR A 147 23.73 -35.41 -21.05
N LEU A 148 22.69 -34.76 -21.56
CA LEU A 148 22.24 -34.90 -22.95
C LEU A 148 23.29 -34.39 -23.92
N GLU A 149 23.91 -33.24 -23.66
CA GLU A 149 25.00 -32.71 -24.49
C GLU A 149 26.21 -33.65 -24.56
N ASN A 150 26.59 -34.25 -23.43
CA ASN A 150 27.68 -35.22 -23.40
C ASN A 150 27.37 -36.44 -24.28
N ARG A 151 26.16 -37.00 -24.16
CA ARG A 151 25.71 -38.14 -24.99
C ARG A 151 25.68 -37.80 -26.47
N LEU A 152 25.24 -36.58 -26.81
CA LEU A 152 25.17 -36.12 -28.21
C LEU A 152 26.58 -36.04 -28.82
N ARG A 153 27.58 -35.57 -28.06
CA ARG A 153 28.99 -35.56 -28.50
C ARG A 153 29.54 -36.97 -28.69
N GLU A 154 29.26 -37.91 -27.78
CA GLU A 154 29.68 -39.30 -27.90
C GLU A 154 29.10 -39.97 -29.16
N LEU A 155 27.79 -39.81 -29.38
CA LEU A 155 27.12 -40.34 -30.57
C LEU A 155 27.70 -39.78 -31.87
N ASN A 156 27.93 -38.46 -31.93
CA ASN A 156 28.55 -37.85 -33.11
C ASN A 156 29.96 -38.38 -33.37
N HIS A 157 30.75 -38.62 -32.32
CA HIS A 157 32.06 -39.23 -32.47
C HIS A 157 31.98 -40.66 -33.02
N LEU A 158 31.05 -41.48 -32.52
CA LEU A 158 30.82 -42.85 -33.01
C LEU A 158 30.37 -42.87 -34.47
N ILE A 159 29.47 -41.97 -34.86
CA ILE A 159 29.03 -41.82 -36.26
C ILE A 159 30.23 -41.49 -37.16
N LEU A 160 31.06 -40.52 -36.75
CA LEU A 160 32.25 -40.13 -37.52
C LEU A 160 33.23 -41.30 -37.70
N GLN A 161 33.45 -42.08 -36.64
CA GLN A 161 34.29 -43.28 -36.72
C GLN A 161 33.72 -44.31 -37.70
N LYS A 162 32.40 -44.57 -37.66
CA LYS A 162 31.74 -45.51 -38.57
C LYS A 162 31.76 -45.05 -40.02
N GLU A 163 31.67 -43.75 -40.28
CA GLU A 163 31.83 -43.20 -41.63
C GLU A 163 33.25 -43.37 -42.17
N ILE A 164 34.27 -43.16 -41.33
CA ILE A 164 35.67 -43.38 -41.69
C ILE A 164 35.93 -44.86 -41.98
N GLU A 165 35.42 -45.77 -41.14
CA GLU A 165 35.51 -47.21 -41.37
C GLU A 165 34.85 -47.59 -42.70
N SER A 166 33.62 -47.14 -42.95
CA SER A 166 32.87 -47.46 -44.17
C SER A 166 33.53 -46.94 -45.46
N ARG A 167 34.27 -45.82 -45.37
CA ARG A 167 35.06 -45.28 -46.49
C ARG A 167 36.37 -46.02 -46.72
N ARG A 168 36.91 -46.74 -45.74
CA ARG A 168 38.12 -47.57 -45.89
C ARG A 168 37.86 -48.93 -46.54
N PHE A 169 36.61 -49.38 -46.58
CA PHE A 169 36.21 -50.66 -47.18
C PHE A 169 35.52 -50.52 -48.56
N ARG A 170 35.54 -49.32 -49.15
CA ARG A 170 35.19 -49.08 -50.56
C ARG A 170 36.47 -48.79 -51.35
#